data_AF-A0A2G9U8R5-F1
#
_entry.id   AF-A0A2G9U8R5-F1
#
_cell.length_a   1.000
_cell.length_b   1.000
_cell.length_c   1.000
_cell.angle_alpha   90.00
_cell.angle_beta   90.00
_cell.angle_gamma   90.00
#
_symmetry.space_group_name_H-M   'P 1'
#
loop_
_entity.id
_entity.type
_entity.pdbx_description
1 polymer ?
#
loop_
_entity_poly.entity_id
_entity_poly.type
_entity_poly.pdbx_seq_one_letter_code
_entity_poly.pdbx_strand_id
1 'polypeptide(L)'
;MLVFQCRSMTPELILPRYLEIAKNLLFAGLIFNVSLLIGSGWHIGTALLPSYRIGNCLYQLDAIASICIGIAWLTFPKWLLHRQVVIPLDESHELCGRIMGALFVTSYAVSAHALHWTDWNDRIVAIDARVFVCLSILTAQVWSQFAYLDSWSGGHWVGITLFSTWTVISIIYRISLYCTIKTKTL
;
A
#
# COMPACT_ATOMS: atom_id res chain seq x y z
N MET A 1 9.67 -4.92 -9.14
CA MET A 1 8.93 -5.44 -10.31
C MET A 1 9.86 -5.73 -11.50
N LEU A 2 10.65 -4.75 -11.97
CA LEU A 2 11.45 -4.88 -13.20
C LEU A 2 12.46 -6.05 -13.21
N VAL A 3 13.23 -6.23 -12.12
CA VAL A 3 14.18 -7.37 -11.98
C VAL A 3 13.45 -8.73 -12.04
N PHE A 4 12.25 -8.82 -11.46
CA PHE A 4 11.45 -10.04 -11.49
C PHE A 4 10.84 -10.29 -12.87
N GLN A 5 10.43 -9.22 -13.58
CA GLN A 5 9.95 -9.28 -14.96
C GLN A 5 11.03 -9.78 -15.93
N CYS A 6 12.26 -9.25 -15.83
CA CYS A 6 13.39 -9.72 -16.63
C CYS A 6 13.62 -11.21 -16.40
N ARG A 7 13.62 -11.64 -15.13
CA ARG A 7 13.81 -13.06 -14.76
C ARG A 7 12.71 -13.99 -15.28
N SER A 8 11.46 -13.53 -15.34
CA SER A 8 10.33 -14.38 -15.73
C SER A 8 10.07 -14.41 -17.23
N MET A 9 10.11 -13.25 -17.90
CA MET A 9 9.69 -13.11 -19.30
C MET A 9 10.87 -13.19 -20.29
N THR A 10 12.07 -12.85 -19.83
CA THR A 10 13.28 -12.80 -20.67
C THR A 10 14.48 -13.39 -19.91
N PRO A 11 14.40 -14.66 -19.47
CA PRO A 11 15.37 -15.25 -18.54
C PRO A 11 16.81 -15.29 -19.09
N GLU A 12 16.96 -15.24 -20.42
CA GLU A 12 18.26 -15.26 -21.10
C GLU A 12 18.85 -13.86 -21.34
N LEU A 13 18.06 -12.79 -21.18
CA LEU A 13 18.50 -11.42 -21.48
C LEU A 13 19.59 -10.93 -20.51
N ILE A 14 19.51 -11.34 -19.24
CA ILE A 14 20.46 -10.95 -18.20
C ILE A 14 20.88 -12.21 -17.44
N LEU A 15 22.19 -12.42 -17.27
CA LEU A 15 22.69 -13.57 -16.52
C LEU A 15 22.06 -13.61 -15.11
N PRO A 16 21.62 -14.79 -14.62
CA PRO A 16 20.97 -14.93 -13.32
C PRO A 16 21.76 -14.34 -12.14
N ARG A 17 23.10 -14.39 -12.20
CA ARG A 17 23.98 -13.81 -11.18
C ARG A 17 23.79 -12.30 -11.05
N TYR A 18 23.65 -11.57 -12.15
CA TYR A 18 23.42 -10.12 -12.10
C TYR A 18 22.02 -9.78 -11.57
N LEU A 19 21.02 -10.59 -11.90
CA LEU A 19 19.66 -10.44 -11.37
C LEU A 19 19.62 -10.67 -9.84
N GLU A 20 20.36 -11.65 -9.33
CA GLU A 20 20.50 -11.88 -7.88
C GLU A 20 21.21 -10.73 -7.17
N ILE A 21 22.31 -10.20 -7.74
CA ILE A 21 23.00 -9.03 -7.20
C ILE A 21 22.05 -7.82 -7.16
N ALA A 22 21.35 -7.52 -8.26
CA ALA A 22 20.41 -6.41 -8.33
C ALA A 22 19.28 -6.56 -7.30
N LYS A 23 18.72 -7.75 -7.14
CA LYS A 23 17.70 -8.06 -6.13
C LYS A 23 18.23 -7.77 -4.72
N ASN A 24 19.43 -8.24 -4.39
CA ASN A 24 20.02 -8.05 -3.07
C ASN A 24 20.35 -6.57 -2.80
N LEU A 25 20.83 -5.83 -3.80
CA LEU A 25 21.05 -4.39 -3.68
C LEU A 25 19.75 -3.61 -3.45
N LEU A 26 18.65 -3.99 -4.11
CA LEU A 26 17.34 -3.39 -3.87
C LEU A 26 16.86 -3.63 -2.43
N PHE A 27 17.01 -4.85 -1.91
CA PHE A 27 16.66 -5.15 -0.52
C PHE A 27 17.56 -4.41 0.48
N ALA A 28 18.87 -4.38 0.24
CA ALA A 28 19.80 -3.64 1.08
C ALA A 28 19.50 -2.13 1.08
N GLY A 29 19.22 -1.55 -0.10
CA GLY A 29 18.80 -0.17 -0.24
C GLY A 29 17.48 0.13 0.48
N LEU A 30 16.50 -0.78 0.43
CA LEU A 30 15.26 -0.66 1.18
C LEU A 30 15.51 -0.64 2.69
N ILE A 31 16.29 -1.61 3.20
CA ILE A 31 16.65 -1.68 4.63
C ILE A 31 17.36 -0.40 5.06
N PHE A 32 18.34 0.07 4.29
CA PHE A 32 19.07 1.29 4.56
C PHE A 32 18.15 2.52 4.64
N ASN A 33 17.22 2.69 3.69
CA ASN A 33 16.26 3.79 3.71
C ASN A 33 15.33 3.71 4.92
N VAL A 34 14.83 2.51 5.27
CA VAL A 34 14.00 2.31 6.47
C VAL A 34 14.79 2.68 7.73
N SER A 35 16.05 2.25 7.85
CA SER A 35 16.91 2.61 8.98
C SER A 35 17.13 4.11 9.09
N LEU A 36 17.35 4.81 7.96
CA LEU A 36 17.47 6.27 7.94
C LEU A 36 16.18 6.97 8.37
N LEU A 37 15.01 6.50 7.93
CA LEU A 37 13.71 7.06 8.32
C LEU A 37 13.41 6.86 9.82
N ILE A 38 13.76 5.68 10.35
CA ILE A 38 13.67 5.41 11.79
C ILE A 38 14.61 6.34 12.57
N GLY A 39 15.87 6.48 12.12
CA GLY A 39 16.86 7.35 12.75
C GLY A 39 16.49 8.85 12.71
N SER A 40 15.81 9.31 11.64
CA SER A 40 15.36 10.69 11.50
C SER A 40 14.04 10.98 12.23
N GLY A 41 13.40 9.96 12.80
CA GLY A 41 12.11 10.10 13.49
C GLY A 41 10.93 10.39 12.57
N TRP A 42 11.04 10.02 11.29
CA TRP A 42 9.99 10.19 10.28
C TRP A 42 9.61 11.67 10.05
N HIS A 43 10.59 12.59 9.99
CA HIS A 43 10.34 13.97 9.60
C HIS A 43 10.08 14.08 8.08
N ILE A 44 8.88 14.54 7.66
CA ILE A 44 8.57 14.86 6.26
C ILE A 44 7.83 16.20 6.17
N GLY A 45 8.39 17.14 5.41
CA GLY A 45 7.78 18.43 5.09
C GLY A 45 7.57 19.35 6.30
N THR A 46 7.00 20.53 6.04
CA THR A 46 6.74 21.58 7.03
C THR A 46 5.34 21.50 7.68
N ALA A 47 4.48 20.60 7.19
CA ALA A 47 3.06 20.52 7.59
C ALA A 47 2.74 19.38 8.58
N LEU A 48 3.67 18.44 8.80
CA LEU A 48 3.54 17.45 9.87
C LEU A 48 3.78 18.13 11.20
N LEU A 49 2.88 17.91 12.17
CA LEU A 49 3.04 18.46 13.52
C LEU A 49 4.35 17.93 14.10
N PRO A 50 5.34 18.80 14.37
CA PRO A 50 6.67 18.36 14.77
C PRO A 50 6.66 17.52 16.07
N SER A 51 5.66 17.72 16.91
CA SER A 51 5.47 17.00 18.17
C SER A 51 4.71 15.67 18.03
N TYR A 52 4.02 15.40 16.91
CA TYR A 52 3.15 14.22 16.76
C TYR A 52 3.82 13.06 16.02
N ARG A 53 4.93 12.56 16.57
CA ARG A 53 5.79 11.53 15.95
C ARG A 53 5.06 10.25 15.53
N ILE A 54 4.17 9.75 16.39
CA ILE A 54 3.42 8.50 16.13
C ILE A 54 2.49 8.69 14.92
N GLY A 55 1.73 9.78 14.88
CA GLY A 55 0.86 10.07 13.73
C GLY A 55 1.64 10.30 12.45
N ASN A 56 2.77 10.98 12.53
CA ASN A 56 3.65 11.21 11.38
C ASN A 56 4.17 9.89 10.79
N CYS A 57 4.57 8.94 11.64
CA CYS A 57 4.97 7.60 11.23
C CYS A 57 3.81 6.83 10.59
N LEU A 58 2.65 6.76 11.26
CA LEU A 58 1.48 6.03 10.77
C LEU A 58 0.95 6.59 9.44
N TYR A 59 0.93 7.91 9.30
CA TYR A 59 0.62 8.59 8.05
C TYR A 59 1.59 8.19 6.93
N GLN A 60 2.90 8.15 7.21
CA GLN A 60 3.88 7.79 6.19
C GLN A 60 3.77 6.33 5.77
N LEU A 61 3.51 5.42 6.73
CA LEU A 61 3.26 4.03 6.43
C LEU A 61 2.00 3.85 5.58
N ASP A 62 0.92 4.57 5.90
CA ASP A 62 -0.31 4.60 5.08
C ASP A 62 -0.07 5.16 3.67
N ALA A 63 0.69 6.25 3.56
CA ALA A 63 1.04 6.88 2.30
C ALA A 63 1.89 5.95 1.42
N ILE A 64 2.91 5.31 1.99
CA ILE A 64 3.75 4.32 1.31
C ILE A 64 2.90 3.13 0.86
N ALA A 65 2.05 2.58 1.73
CA ALA A 65 1.16 1.48 1.37
C ALA A 65 0.27 1.86 0.18
N SER A 66 -0.42 3.01 0.25
CA SER A 66 -1.31 3.49 -0.80
C SER A 66 -0.62 3.63 -2.16
N ILE A 67 0.53 4.32 -2.21
CA ILE A 67 1.23 4.56 -3.47
C ILE A 67 1.87 3.27 -4.00
N CYS A 68 2.50 2.46 -3.15
CA CYS A 68 3.13 1.21 -3.59
C CYS A 68 2.10 0.21 -4.08
N ILE A 69 0.98 0.04 -3.38
CA ILE A 69 -0.12 -0.84 -3.79
C ILE A 69 -0.74 -0.29 -5.07
N GLY A 70 -1.05 1.01 -5.14
CA GLY A 70 -1.64 1.63 -6.34
C GLY A 70 -0.78 1.51 -7.59
N ILE A 71 0.50 1.85 -7.49
CA ILE A 71 1.46 1.71 -8.61
C ILE A 71 1.66 0.25 -8.97
N ALA A 72 1.70 -0.68 -7.99
CA ALA A 72 1.76 -2.10 -8.29
C ALA A 72 0.55 -2.51 -9.14
N TRP A 73 -0.68 -2.22 -8.72
CA TRP A 73 -1.89 -2.55 -9.47
C TRP A 73 -1.96 -1.89 -10.86
N LEU A 74 -1.47 -0.66 -11.01
CA LEU A 74 -1.38 0.03 -12.30
C LEU A 74 -0.39 -0.61 -13.28
N THR A 75 0.72 -1.13 -12.75
CA THR A 75 1.85 -1.62 -13.55
C THR A 75 2.00 -3.15 -13.52
N PHE A 76 1.05 -3.84 -12.89
CA PHE A 76 1.11 -5.28 -12.69
C PHE A 76 1.11 -5.98 -14.05
N PRO A 77 2.12 -6.81 -14.35
CA PRO A 77 2.17 -7.48 -15.63
C PRO A 77 1.08 -8.55 -15.71
N LYS A 78 0.43 -8.69 -16.87
CA LYS A 78 -0.72 -9.61 -17.08
C LYS A 78 -0.48 -11.03 -16.55
N TRP A 79 0.69 -11.59 -16.83
CA TRP A 79 1.04 -12.95 -16.40
C TRP A 79 1.07 -13.11 -14.86
N LEU A 80 1.43 -12.06 -14.12
CA LEU A 80 1.48 -12.10 -12.66
C LEU A 80 0.08 -11.87 -12.07
N LEU A 81 -0.71 -11.02 -12.70
CA LEU A 81 -2.12 -10.82 -12.35
C LEU A 81 -2.91 -12.13 -12.52
N HIS A 82 -2.70 -12.81 -13.64
CA HIS A 82 -3.36 -14.10 -13.93
C HIS A 82 -2.89 -15.23 -13.02
N ARG A 83 -1.73 -15.09 -12.36
CA ARG A 83 -1.28 -16.05 -11.34
C ARG A 83 -2.02 -15.93 -10.00
N GLN A 84 -2.87 -14.91 -9.82
CA GLN A 84 -3.67 -14.78 -8.60
C GLN A 84 -4.84 -15.76 -8.58
N VAL A 85 -5.36 -16.13 -9.76
CA VAL A 85 -6.48 -17.07 -9.93
C VAL A 85 -6.03 -18.29 -10.73
N VAL A 86 -6.79 -19.39 -10.64
CA VAL A 86 -6.56 -20.58 -11.46
C VAL A 86 -7.42 -20.62 -12.72
N ILE A 87 -8.42 -19.75 -12.80
CA ILE A 87 -9.30 -19.61 -13.96
C ILE A 87 -8.72 -18.61 -14.97
N PRO A 88 -8.99 -18.78 -16.28
CA PRO A 88 -8.64 -17.78 -17.27
C PRO A 88 -9.43 -16.50 -17.02
N LEU A 89 -8.73 -15.37 -17.06
CA LEU A 89 -9.30 -14.04 -16.96
C LEU A 89 -9.20 -13.33 -18.30
N ASP A 90 -10.20 -12.50 -18.59
CA ASP A 90 -10.23 -11.64 -19.75
C ASP A 90 -9.66 -10.24 -19.44
N GLU A 91 -9.65 -9.37 -20.46
CA GLU A 91 -9.17 -8.00 -20.34
C GLU A 91 -9.98 -7.15 -19.35
N SER A 92 -11.21 -7.55 -19.00
CA SER A 92 -12.03 -6.82 -18.03
C SER A 92 -11.43 -6.90 -16.63
N HIS A 93 -10.85 -8.04 -16.26
CA HIS A 93 -10.15 -8.18 -14.98
C HIS A 93 -8.91 -7.28 -14.91
N GLU A 94 -8.14 -7.21 -16.01
CA GLU A 94 -7.00 -6.32 -16.12
C GLU A 94 -7.40 -4.84 -15.99
N LEU A 95 -8.49 -4.44 -16.67
CA LEU A 95 -9.03 -3.08 -16.57
C LEU A 95 -9.45 -2.75 -15.13
N CYS A 96 -10.19 -3.66 -14.47
CA CYS A 96 -10.58 -3.50 -13.08
C CYS A 96 -9.37 -3.34 -12.15
N GLY A 97 -8.34 -4.17 -12.31
CA GLY A 97 -7.09 -4.07 -11.55
C GLY A 97 -6.41 -2.71 -11.73
N ARG A 98 -6.33 -2.21 -12.97
CA ARG A 98 -5.74 -0.89 -13.27
C ARG A 98 -6.57 0.27 -12.70
N ILE A 99 -7.89 0.21 -12.81
CA ILE A 99 -8.79 1.22 -12.21
C ILE A 99 -8.58 1.24 -10.69
N MET A 100 -8.55 0.08 -10.04
CA MET A 100 -8.28 -0.01 -8.61
C MET A 100 -6.91 0.60 -8.25
N GLY A 101 -5.87 0.32 -9.05
CA GLY A 101 -4.56 0.96 -8.88
C GLY A 101 -4.61 2.50 -9.01
N ALA A 102 -5.32 3.02 -10.01
CA ALA A 102 -5.50 4.47 -10.20
C ALA A 102 -6.23 5.12 -9.01
N LEU A 103 -7.24 4.44 -8.46
CA LEU A 103 -7.97 4.89 -7.28
C LEU A 103 -7.07 4.95 -6.04
N PHE A 104 -6.17 3.99 -5.84
CA PHE A 104 -5.21 4.01 -4.71
C PHE A 104 -4.12 5.08 -4.84
N VAL A 105 -3.67 5.38 -6.05
CA VAL A 105 -2.74 6.50 -6.27
C VAL A 105 -3.46 7.84 -6.06
N THR A 106 -4.70 7.95 -6.52
CA THR A 106 -5.52 9.15 -6.30
C THR A 106 -5.81 9.35 -4.81
N SER A 107 -6.15 8.29 -4.08
CA SER A 107 -6.40 8.38 -2.64
C SER A 107 -5.15 8.78 -1.87
N TYR A 108 -3.95 8.33 -2.30
CA TYR A 108 -2.68 8.84 -1.78
C TYR A 108 -2.55 10.36 -2.00
N ALA A 109 -2.79 10.86 -3.22
CA ALA A 109 -2.67 12.28 -3.54
C ALA A 109 -3.62 13.14 -2.67
N VAL A 110 -4.86 12.69 -2.47
CA VAL A 110 -5.83 13.34 -1.58
C VAL A 110 -5.32 13.34 -0.13
N SER A 111 -4.86 12.20 0.39
CA SER A 111 -4.32 12.11 1.75
C SER A 111 -3.03 12.92 1.94
N ALA A 112 -2.21 13.08 0.90
CA ALA A 112 -1.06 13.98 0.89
C ALA A 112 -1.46 15.44 0.96
N HIS A 113 -2.47 15.83 0.17
CA HIS A 113 -2.99 17.18 0.22
C HIS A 113 -3.65 17.51 1.58
N ALA A 114 -4.33 16.53 2.19
CA ALA A 114 -5.02 16.69 3.47
C ALA A 114 -4.12 17.14 4.62
N LEU A 115 -2.81 16.85 4.56
CA LEU A 115 -1.85 17.36 5.54
C LEU A 115 -1.78 18.89 5.62
N HIS A 116 -2.14 19.57 4.54
CA HIS A 116 -2.10 21.02 4.44
C HIS A 116 -3.41 21.69 4.86
N TRP A 117 -4.46 20.92 5.14
CA TRP A 117 -5.73 21.48 5.60
C TRP A 117 -5.57 22.10 6.99
N THR A 118 -6.15 23.28 7.20
CA THR A 118 -6.05 23.99 8.48
C THR A 118 -7.04 23.44 9.51
N ASP A 119 -8.19 22.92 9.06
CA ASP A 119 -9.19 22.31 9.94
C ASP A 119 -8.82 20.86 10.27
N TRP A 120 -8.90 20.54 11.55
CA TRP A 120 -8.71 19.19 12.07
C TRP A 120 -9.84 18.23 11.70
N ASN A 121 -11.07 18.73 11.59
CA ASN A 121 -12.22 17.91 11.18
C ASN A 121 -12.04 17.40 9.75
N ASP A 122 -11.56 18.24 8.85
CA ASP A 122 -11.27 17.84 7.47
C ASP A 122 -10.19 16.75 7.44
N ARG A 123 -9.11 16.91 8.21
CA ARG A 123 -8.05 15.89 8.32
C ARG A 123 -8.58 14.55 8.84
N ILE A 124 -9.51 14.59 9.80
CA ILE A 124 -10.17 13.39 10.33
C ILE A 124 -10.99 12.71 9.23
N VAL A 125 -11.76 13.47 8.44
CA VAL A 125 -12.55 12.93 7.33
C VAL A 125 -11.67 12.21 6.30
N ALA A 126 -10.48 12.73 5.98
CA ALA A 126 -9.55 12.04 5.09
C ALA A 126 -9.09 10.68 5.62
N ILE A 127 -8.86 10.57 6.93
CA ILE A 127 -8.45 9.31 7.58
C ILE A 127 -9.66 8.37 7.71
N ASP A 128 -10.84 8.88 8.03
CA ASP A 128 -12.07 8.07 8.08
C ASP A 128 -12.40 7.46 6.71
N ALA A 129 -12.27 8.25 5.64
CA ALA A 129 -12.39 7.75 4.27
C ALA A 129 -11.35 6.65 3.98
N ARG A 130 -10.11 6.81 4.45
CA ARG A 130 -9.06 5.78 4.31
C ARG A 130 -9.44 4.49 5.01
N VAL A 131 -9.87 4.57 6.27
CA VAL A 131 -10.30 3.41 7.06
C VAL A 131 -11.45 2.70 6.35
N PHE A 132 -12.43 3.45 5.86
CA PHE A 132 -13.57 2.88 5.13
C PHE A 132 -13.13 2.12 3.89
N VAL A 133 -12.29 2.73 3.05
CA VAL A 133 -11.75 2.09 1.84
C VAL A 133 -11.00 0.81 2.18
N CYS A 134 -10.07 0.85 3.15
CA CYS A 134 -9.29 -0.31 3.56
C CYS A 134 -10.17 -1.46 4.10
N LEU A 135 -11.19 -1.13 4.90
CA LEU A 135 -12.17 -2.12 5.38
C LEU A 135 -12.97 -2.73 4.24
N SER A 136 -13.52 -1.91 3.33
CA SER A 136 -14.29 -2.41 2.19
C SER A 136 -13.49 -3.36 1.32
N ILE A 137 -12.23 -3.04 1.04
CA ILE A 137 -11.34 -3.90 0.24
C ILE A 137 -11.04 -5.19 0.99
N LEU A 138 -10.65 -5.11 2.26
CA LEU A 138 -10.33 -6.30 3.05
C LEU A 138 -11.55 -7.23 3.14
N THR A 139 -12.74 -6.69 3.37
CA THR A 139 -13.98 -7.45 3.36
C THR A 139 -14.22 -8.11 1.99
N ALA A 140 -14.05 -7.38 0.89
CA ALA A 140 -14.22 -7.96 -0.45
C ALA A 140 -13.20 -9.07 -0.76
N GLN A 141 -11.94 -8.89 -0.35
CA GLN A 141 -10.86 -9.87 -0.53
C GLN A 141 -11.16 -11.15 0.29
N VAL A 142 -11.49 -11.00 1.57
CA VAL A 142 -11.85 -12.14 2.44
C VAL A 142 -13.11 -12.83 1.95
N TRP A 143 -14.16 -12.08 1.63
CA TRP A 143 -15.40 -12.64 1.10
C TRP A 143 -15.16 -13.42 -0.19
N SER A 144 -14.43 -12.84 -1.15
CA SER A 144 -14.16 -13.50 -2.43
C SER A 144 -13.30 -14.76 -2.27
N GLN A 145 -12.39 -14.82 -1.28
CA GLN A 145 -11.62 -16.01 -0.97
C GLN A 145 -12.50 -17.19 -0.55
N PHE A 146 -13.60 -16.93 0.17
CA PHE A 146 -14.55 -17.96 0.58
C PHE A 146 -15.62 -18.24 -0.47
N ALA A 147 -16.08 -17.23 -1.21
CA ALA A 147 -17.07 -17.40 -2.27
C ALA A 147 -16.51 -18.17 -3.47
N TYR A 148 -15.20 -18.05 -3.75
CA TYR A 148 -14.53 -18.65 -4.90
C TYR A 148 -13.31 -19.48 -4.49
N LEU A 149 -13.48 -20.37 -3.51
CA LEU A 149 -12.43 -21.23 -2.93
C LEU A 149 -11.57 -21.93 -3.98
N ASP A 150 -12.19 -22.48 -5.02
CA ASP A 150 -11.50 -23.25 -6.07
C ASP A 150 -10.96 -22.38 -7.21
N SER A 151 -11.29 -21.08 -7.24
CA SER A 151 -10.86 -20.17 -8.31
C SER A 151 -9.65 -19.32 -7.93
N TRP A 152 -9.39 -19.15 -6.65
CA TRP A 152 -8.20 -18.43 -6.17
C TRP A 152 -7.00 -19.36 -6.05
N SER A 153 -5.84 -18.86 -6.47
CA SER A 153 -4.57 -19.51 -6.13
C SER A 153 -4.16 -19.16 -4.69
N GLY A 154 -3.17 -19.88 -4.14
CA GLY A 154 -2.54 -19.50 -2.87
C GLY A 154 -1.95 -18.08 -2.85
N GLY A 155 -1.71 -17.47 -4.02
CA GLY A 155 -1.26 -16.09 -4.13
C GLY A 155 -2.27 -15.05 -3.63
N HIS A 156 -3.56 -15.38 -3.57
CA HIS A 156 -4.58 -14.45 -3.08
C HIS A 156 -4.39 -14.10 -1.59
N TRP A 157 -3.90 -15.04 -0.78
CA TRP A 157 -3.57 -14.80 0.63
C TRP A 157 -2.50 -13.73 0.82
N VAL A 158 -1.58 -13.57 -0.12
CA VAL A 158 -0.58 -12.49 -0.09
C VAL A 158 -1.27 -11.12 -0.20
N GLY A 159 -2.28 -11.01 -1.06
CA GLY A 159 -3.12 -9.82 -1.19
C GLY A 159 -3.89 -9.54 0.10
N ILE A 160 -4.55 -10.57 0.66
CA ILE A 160 -5.29 -10.45 1.93
C ILE A 160 -4.38 -9.98 3.06
N THR A 161 -3.18 -10.56 3.22
CA THR A 161 -2.23 -10.13 4.24
C THR A 161 -1.83 -8.67 4.06
N LEU A 162 -1.52 -8.26 2.83
CA LEU A 162 -1.14 -6.88 2.51
C LEU A 162 -2.26 -5.88 2.87
N PHE A 163 -3.50 -6.16 2.43
CA PHE A 163 -4.65 -5.31 2.77
C PHE A 163 -4.98 -5.35 4.26
N SER A 164 -4.78 -6.49 4.94
CA SER A 164 -4.93 -6.57 6.40
C SER A 164 -3.95 -5.65 7.12
N THR A 165 -2.68 -5.66 6.73
CA THR A 165 -1.66 -4.77 7.30
C THR A 165 -2.02 -3.31 7.07
N TRP A 166 -2.43 -2.95 5.85
CA TRP A 166 -2.81 -1.57 5.53
C TRP A 166 -4.04 -1.12 6.32
N THR A 167 -5.06 -1.97 6.45
CA THR A 167 -6.23 -1.71 7.29
C THR A 167 -5.85 -1.47 8.75
N VAL A 168 -5.02 -2.32 9.34
CA VAL A 168 -4.55 -2.16 10.72
C VAL A 168 -3.81 -0.82 10.91
N ILE A 169 -2.92 -0.45 9.99
CA ILE A 169 -2.22 0.85 10.03
C ILE A 169 -3.23 2.00 10.03
N SER A 170 -4.21 1.98 9.14
CA SER A 170 -5.22 3.06 9.03
C SER A 170 -6.08 3.20 10.30
N ILE A 171 -6.46 2.07 10.91
CA ILE A 171 -7.25 2.05 12.15
C ILE A 171 -6.42 2.58 13.32
N ILE A 172 -5.18 2.10 13.47
CA ILE A 172 -4.27 2.60 14.53
C ILE A 172 -4.03 4.11 14.35
N TYR A 173 -3.89 4.58 13.11
CA TYR A 173 -3.75 5.99 12.83
C TYR A 173 -4.97 6.79 13.30
N ARG A 174 -6.17 6.33 12.95
CA ARG A 174 -7.42 6.99 13.36
C ARG A 174 -7.59 7.05 14.87
N ILE A 175 -7.28 5.95 15.58
CA ILE A 175 -7.34 5.86 17.04
C ILE A 175 -6.31 6.82 17.66
N SER A 176 -5.07 6.80 17.16
CA SER A 176 -4.01 7.69 17.65
C SER A 176 -4.40 9.17 17.52
N LEU A 177 -5.01 9.54 16.39
CA LEU A 177 -5.45 10.90 16.15
C LEU A 177 -6.59 11.29 17.10
N TYR A 178 -7.58 10.40 17.31
CA TYR A 178 -8.67 10.62 18.26
C TYR A 178 -8.14 10.88 19.68
N CYS A 179 -7.22 10.04 20.16
CA CYS A 179 -6.61 10.20 21.48
C CYS A 179 -5.89 11.55 21.60
N THR A 180 -5.14 11.95 20.56
CA THR A 180 -4.38 13.21 20.55
C THR A 180 -5.30 14.43 20.60
N ILE A 181 -6.41 14.42 19.87
CA ILE A 181 -7.39 15.51 19.89
C ILE A 181 -8.05 15.61 21.26
N LYS A 182 -8.49 14.48 21.83
CA LYS A 182 -9.13 14.44 23.15
C LYS A 182 -8.25 15.02 24.25
N THR A 183 -6.95 14.75 24.22
CA THR A 183 -5.97 15.32 25.18
C THR A 183 -5.77 16.82 25.01
N LYS A 184 -6.03 17.41 23.83
CA LYS A 184 -5.92 18.87 23.62
C LYS A 184 -7.19 19.64 24.01
N THR A 185 -8.33 18.95 24.07
CA THR A 185 -9.63 19.54 24.46
C THR A 185 -9.94 19.42 25.96
N LEU A 186 -9.13 18.67 26.71
CA LEU A 186 -9.16 18.56 28.18
C LEU A 186 -8.08 19.46 28.78
#